data_AF-A0A256XS47-F1
#
_entry.id   AF-A0A256XS47-F1
#
_cell.length_a   1.000
_cell.length_b   1.000
_cell.length_c   1.000
_cell.angle_alpha   90.00
_cell.angle_beta   90.00
_cell.angle_gamma   90.00
#
_symmetry.space_group_name_H-M   'P 1'
#
loop_
_entity.id
_entity.type
_entity.pdbx_description
1 polymer ?
#
loop_
_entity_poly.entity_id
_entity_poly.type
_entity_poly.pdbx_seq_one_letter_code
_entity_poly.pdbx_strand_id
1 'polypeptide(L)'
;MILADENIHYSLIKELRRLGFIVFAIIDTELRGISDIELIELANKRSMIILTRDRDFLKKAIRRKVKTGLIYIAIAITKDNYREIAGLISRHLNRARNNLMIVYRDYVEIISLK
;
A
#
# COMPACT_ATOMS: atom_id res chain seq x y z
N MET A 1 3.57 -8.46 -5.43
CA MET A 1 3.95 -7.18 -6.06
C MET A 1 3.14 -6.08 -5.40
N ILE A 2 3.76 -4.94 -5.13
CA ILE A 2 3.15 -3.79 -4.45
C ILE A 2 3.11 -2.60 -5.41
N LEU A 3 1.96 -1.93 -5.52
CA LEU A 3 1.80 -0.65 -6.18
C LEU A 3 1.77 0.43 -5.09
N ALA A 4 2.86 1.19 -4.96
CA ALA A 4 2.96 2.28 -3.99
C ALA A 4 2.48 3.59 -4.59
N ASP A 5 1.52 4.20 -3.91
CA ASP A 5 0.97 5.52 -4.20
C ASP A 5 2.02 6.64 -4.05
N GLU A 6 1.76 7.82 -4.63
CA GLU A 6 2.70 8.95 -4.63
C GLU A 6 2.94 9.55 -3.24
N ASN A 7 1.98 9.36 -2.31
CA ASN A 7 2.08 9.82 -0.92
C ASN A 7 2.96 8.91 -0.03
N ILE A 8 3.51 7.82 -0.56
CA ILE A 8 4.38 6.92 0.21
C ILE A 8 5.80 7.49 0.25
N HIS A 9 6.28 7.70 1.48
CA HIS A 9 7.64 8.20 1.70
C HIS A 9 8.69 7.26 1.10
N TYR A 10 9.62 7.82 0.33
CA TYR A 10 10.58 7.07 -0.49
C TYR A 10 11.48 6.11 0.30
N SER A 11 11.81 6.42 1.55
CA SER A 11 12.56 5.50 2.42
C SER A 11 11.86 4.16 2.63
N LEU A 12 10.52 4.16 2.75
CA LEU A 12 9.75 2.92 2.89
C LEU A 12 9.77 2.12 1.59
N ILE A 13 9.64 2.79 0.43
CA ILE A 13 9.73 2.14 -0.90
C ILE A 13 11.09 1.44 -1.05
N LYS A 14 12.18 2.15 -0.75
CA LYS A 14 13.54 1.59 -0.80
C LYS A 14 13.70 0.40 0.14
N GLU A 15 13.18 0.50 1.35
CA GLU A 15 13.28 -0.58 2.34
C GLU A 15 12.50 -1.82 1.92
N LEU A 16 11.28 -1.67 1.40
CA LEU A 16 10.51 -2.80 0.87
C LEU A 16 11.22 -3.48 -0.30
N ARG A 17 11.84 -2.70 -1.20
CA ARG A 17 12.68 -3.24 -2.29
C ARG A 17 13.90 -3.99 -1.73
N ARG A 18 14.57 -3.44 -0.71
CA ARG A 18 15.70 -4.07 -0.02
C ARG A 18 15.32 -5.41 0.62
N LEU A 19 14.09 -5.53 1.13
CA LEU A 19 13.52 -6.77 1.67
C LEU A 19 13.11 -7.79 0.58
N GLY A 20 13.35 -7.49 -0.70
CA GLY A 20 13.09 -8.41 -1.82
C GLY A 20 11.71 -8.28 -2.45
N PHE A 21 10.90 -7.28 -2.05
CA PHE A 21 9.60 -7.06 -2.68
C PHE A 21 9.73 -6.31 -4.01
N ILE A 22 8.98 -6.76 -5.01
CA ILE A 22 8.76 -6.01 -6.24
C ILE A 22 7.77 -4.87 -5.94
N VAL A 23 8.28 -3.64 -5.88
CA VAL A 23 7.52 -2.42 -5.62
C VAL A 23 7.55 -1.50 -6.85
N PHE A 24 6.40 -1.32 -7.49
CA PHE A 24 6.17 -0.29 -8.49
C PHE A 24 5.65 0.95 -7.77
N ALA A 25 6.39 2.05 -7.80
CA ALA A 25 6.00 3.27 -7.10
C ALA A 25 5.65 4.37 -8.10
N ILE A 26 4.50 5.01 -7.92
CA ILE A 26 4.04 6.07 -8.84
C ILE A 26 5.04 7.22 -8.93
N ILE A 27 5.71 7.55 -7.82
CA ILE A 27 6.73 8.61 -7.75
C ILE A 27 7.91 8.41 -8.71
N ASP A 28 8.21 7.16 -9.09
CA ASP A 28 9.29 6.77 -10.02
C ASP A 28 8.83 6.79 -11.50
N THR A 29 7.61 7.28 -11.78
CA THR A 29 6.98 7.20 -13.11
C THR A 29 6.38 8.55 -13.55
N GLU A 30 5.97 8.61 -14.82
CA GLU A 30 5.23 9.74 -15.39
C GLU A 30 3.75 9.80 -14.94
N LEU A 31 3.27 8.82 -14.15
CA LEU A 31 1.87 8.74 -13.68
C LEU A 31 1.61 9.60 -12.44
N ARG A 32 2.34 10.71 -12.24
CA ARG A 32 2.11 11.61 -11.09
C ARG A 32 0.74 12.27 -11.19
N GLY A 33 0.06 12.43 -10.06
CA GLY A 33 -1.32 12.91 -10.04
C GLY A 33 -2.34 11.91 -10.60
N ILE A 34 -1.99 10.63 -10.67
CA ILE A 34 -2.94 9.54 -10.97
C ILE A 34 -4.10 9.59 -9.98
N SER A 35 -5.33 9.46 -10.49
CA SER A 35 -6.51 9.41 -9.62
C SER A 35 -6.60 8.09 -8.85
N ASP A 36 -7.35 8.09 -7.74
CA ASP A 36 -7.66 6.86 -6.98
C ASP A 36 -8.20 5.74 -7.89
N ILE A 37 -9.06 6.10 -8.84
CA ILE A 37 -9.69 5.12 -9.74
C ILE A 37 -8.67 4.53 -10.70
N GLU A 38 -7.82 5.35 -11.31
CA GLU A 38 -6.76 4.89 -12.21
C GLU A 38 -5.73 4.04 -11.46
N LEU A 39 -5.38 4.40 -10.22
CA LEU A 39 -4.49 3.60 -9.36
C LEU A 39 -5.08 2.22 -9.08
N ILE A 40 -6.38 2.16 -8.78
CA ILE A 40 -7.12 0.90 -8.56
C ILE A 40 -7.17 0.07 -9.84
N GLU A 41 -7.46 0.67 -10.98
CA GLU A 41 -7.50 -0.02 -12.27
C GLU A 41 -6.13 -0.61 -12.64
N LEU A 42 -5.06 0.15 -12.44
CA LEU A 42 -3.69 -0.31 -12.65
C LEU A 42 -3.35 -1.48 -11.72
N ALA A 43 -3.66 -1.36 -10.42
CA ALA A 43 -3.46 -2.42 -9.44
C ALA A 43 -4.19 -3.70 -9.83
N ASN A 44 -5.48 -3.58 -10.15
CA ASN A 44 -6.32 -4.71 -10.55
C ASN A 44 -5.80 -5.37 -11.84
N LYS A 45 -5.48 -4.57 -12.88
CA LYS A 45 -4.96 -5.05 -14.16
C LYS A 45 -3.65 -5.83 -14.00
N ARG A 46 -2.79 -5.40 -13.06
CA ARG A 46 -1.46 -6.00 -12.83
C ARG A 46 -1.42 -6.96 -11.63
N SER A 47 -2.56 -7.25 -11.01
CA SER A 47 -2.63 -8.09 -9.80
C SER A 47 -1.70 -7.62 -8.66
N MET A 48 -1.64 -6.30 -8.44
CA MET A 48 -0.76 -5.66 -7.44
C MET A 48 -1.55 -5.20 -6.22
N ILE A 49 -0.97 -5.35 -5.03
CA ILE A 49 -1.54 -4.82 -3.79
C ILE A 49 -1.24 -3.32 -3.73
N ILE A 50 -2.26 -2.49 -3.48
CA ILE A 50 -2.08 -1.04 -3.33
C ILE A 50 -1.47 -0.75 -1.96
N LEU A 51 -0.50 0.14 -1.91
CA LEU A 51 0.08 0.71 -0.68
C LEU A 51 -0.12 2.22 -0.71
N THR A 52 -0.92 2.76 0.21
CA THR A 52 -1.27 4.19 0.24
C THR A 52 -1.40 4.72 1.67
N ARG A 53 -1.33 6.05 1.82
CA ARG A 53 -1.71 6.79 3.03
C ARG A 53 -2.97 7.64 2.84
N ASP A 54 -3.59 7.61 1.68
CA ASP A 54 -4.82 8.34 1.42
C ASP A 54 -6.01 7.67 2.13
N ARG A 55 -6.70 8.46 2.94
CA ARG A 55 -7.87 8.01 3.70
C ARG A 55 -9.08 7.75 2.80
N ASP A 56 -9.11 8.28 1.59
CA ASP A 56 -10.20 8.07 0.65
C ASP A 56 -10.35 6.60 0.23
N PHE A 57 -9.25 5.84 0.24
CA PHE A 57 -9.26 4.39 0.06
C PHE A 57 -9.97 3.62 1.19
N LEU A 58 -10.22 4.25 2.35
CA LEU A 58 -11.03 3.67 3.42
C LEU A 58 -12.53 3.87 3.18
N LYS A 59 -12.94 4.79 2.29
CA LYS A 59 -14.35 4.98 1.93
C LYS A 59 -14.86 3.72 1.23
N LYS A 60 -16.00 3.18 1.68
CA LYS A 60 -16.59 1.94 1.13
C LYS A 60 -16.76 1.98 -0.40
N ALA A 61 -17.13 3.14 -0.95
CA ALA A 61 -17.33 3.35 -2.38
C ALA A 61 -16.07 3.14 -3.23
N ILE A 62 -14.90 3.50 -2.70
CA ILE A 62 -13.59 3.34 -3.32
C ILE A 62 -13.05 1.93 -3.02
N ARG A 63 -13.02 1.56 -1.74
CA ARG A 63 -12.45 0.29 -1.27
C ARG A 63 -13.03 -0.94 -1.97
N ARG A 64 -14.34 -0.98 -2.22
CA ARG A 64 -15.01 -2.10 -2.91
C ARG A 64 -14.54 -2.34 -4.35
N LYS A 65 -13.85 -1.38 -4.96
CA LYS A 65 -13.32 -1.49 -6.32
C LYS A 65 -11.95 -2.19 -6.34
N VAL A 66 -11.28 -2.32 -5.20
CA VAL A 66 -9.99 -3.01 -5.07
C VAL A 66 -10.21 -4.52 -5.10
N LYS A 67 -9.61 -5.22 -6.07
CA LYS A 67 -9.77 -6.68 -6.26
C LYS A 67 -8.55 -7.49 -5.83
N THR A 68 -7.45 -6.82 -5.47
CA THR A 68 -6.14 -7.46 -5.22
C THR A 68 -5.76 -7.47 -3.75
N GLY A 69 -5.94 -6.34 -3.08
CA GLY A 69 -5.53 -6.09 -1.71
C GLY A 69 -5.15 -4.62 -1.52
N LEU A 70 -5.32 -4.12 -0.29
CA LEU A 70 -5.06 -2.73 0.06
C LEU A 70 -4.27 -2.69 1.37
N ILE A 71 -3.17 -1.95 1.39
CA ILE A 71 -2.40 -1.62 2.59
C ILE A 71 -2.54 -0.12 2.81
N TYR A 72 -3.16 0.25 3.93
CA TYR A 72 -3.27 1.62 4.39
C TYR A 72 -2.33 1.85 5.58
N ILE A 73 -1.42 2.82 5.48
CA ILE A 73 -0.54 3.18 6.61
C ILE A 73 -1.19 4.30 7.42
N ALA A 74 -1.66 3.97 8.63
CA ALA A 74 -2.40 4.90 9.49
C ALA A 74 -1.51 5.93 10.20
N ILE A 75 -0.19 5.72 10.22
CA ILE A 75 0.79 6.58 10.87
C ILE A 75 1.63 7.36 9.85
N ALA A 76 2.29 8.42 10.31
CA ALA A 76 3.29 9.11 9.50
C ALA A 76 4.48 8.18 9.24
N ILE A 77 5.02 8.22 8.02
CA ILE A 77 6.27 7.52 7.68
C ILE A 77 7.41 8.52 7.85
N THR A 78 8.34 8.22 8.74
CA THR A 78 9.51 9.06 9.03
C THR A 78 10.80 8.27 8.81
N LYS A 79 11.96 8.93 8.92
CA LYS A 79 13.27 8.27 8.87
C LYS A 79 13.49 7.31 10.06
N ASP A 80 12.75 7.48 11.15
CA ASP A 80 12.92 6.68 12.36
C ASP A 80 12.10 5.39 12.33
N ASN A 81 10.94 5.38 11.65
CA ASN A 81 10.00 4.26 11.72
C ASN A 81 9.82 3.46 10.41
N TYR A 82 10.36 3.90 9.27
CA TYR A 82 10.09 3.24 7.98
C TYR A 82 10.51 1.77 7.95
N ARG A 83 11.55 1.39 8.70
CA ARG A 83 12.02 -0.01 8.80
C ARG A 83 11.05 -0.89 9.58
N GLU A 84 10.49 -0.37 10.66
CA GLU A 84 9.48 -1.07 11.47
C GLU A 84 8.21 -1.29 10.65
N ILE A 85 7.75 -0.25 9.96
CA ILE A 85 6.61 -0.32 9.03
C ILE A 85 6.87 -1.37 7.94
N ALA A 86 8.05 -1.34 7.30
CA ALA A 86 8.43 -2.32 6.29
C ALA A 86 8.45 -3.75 6.86
N GLY A 87 8.94 -3.92 8.08
CA GLY A 87 8.94 -5.20 8.78
C GLY A 87 7.52 -5.72 9.07
N LEU A 88 6.60 -4.86 9.50
CA LEU A 88 5.19 -5.21 9.71
C LEU A 88 4.53 -5.64 8.40
N ILE A 89 4.72 -4.86 7.32
CA ILE A 89 4.22 -5.19 5.99
C ILE A 89 4.80 -6.53 5.53
N SER A 90 6.12 -6.72 5.66
CA SER A 90 6.81 -7.94 5.24
C SER A 90 6.25 -9.19 5.90
N ARG A 91 6.10 -9.16 7.24
CA ARG A 91 5.58 -10.30 8.02
C ARG A 91 4.13 -10.66 7.66
N HIS A 92 3.33 -9.70 7.22
CA HIS A 92 1.89 -9.90 7.05
C HIS A 92 1.40 -9.80 5.61
N LEU A 93 2.27 -9.52 4.62
CA LEU A 93 1.87 -9.19 3.25
C LEU A 93 0.88 -10.19 2.62
N ASN A 94 1.06 -11.48 2.89
CA ASN A 94 0.15 -12.52 2.39
C ASN A 94 -1.29 -12.33 2.87
N ARG A 95 -1.50 -11.78 4.08
CA ARG A 95 -2.81 -11.48 4.66
C ARG A 95 -3.47 -10.26 4.04
N ALA A 96 -2.72 -9.37 3.37
CA ALA A 96 -3.29 -8.24 2.63
C ALA A 96 -3.93 -8.66 1.30
N ARG A 97 -3.65 -9.87 0.79
CA ARG A 97 -4.30 -10.36 -0.42
C ARG A 97 -5.81 -10.45 -0.20
N ASN A 98 -6.57 -9.78 -1.07
CA ASN A 98 -8.04 -9.66 -1.01
C ASN A 98 -8.59 -9.04 0.29
N ASN A 99 -7.73 -8.41 1.10
CA ASN A 99 -8.09 -7.77 2.36
C ASN A 99 -7.56 -6.33 2.41
N LEU A 100 -8.14 -5.53 3.30
CA LEU A 100 -7.56 -4.30 3.77
C LEU A 100 -6.65 -4.63 4.96
N MET A 101 -5.37 -4.31 4.83
CA MET A 101 -4.41 -4.26 5.92
C MET A 101 -4.24 -2.81 6.36
N ILE A 102 -4.47 -2.54 7.64
CA ILE A 102 -4.16 -1.23 8.24
C ILE A 102 -2.90 -1.38 9.07
N VAL A 103 -1.88 -0.57 8.79
CA VAL A 103 -0.59 -0.59 9.48
C VAL A 103 -0.54 0.54 10.50
N TYR A 104 -0.45 0.17 11.77
CA TYR A 104 -0.20 1.06 12.91
C TYR A 104 1.28 0.99 13.30
N ARG A 105 1.65 1.64 14.41
CA ARG A 105 3.05 1.67 14.89
C ARG A 105 3.61 0.27 15.14
N ASP A 106 2.88 -0.54 15.88
CA ASP A 106 3.40 -1.81 16.40
C ASP A 106 2.64 -3.05 15.89
N TYR A 107 1.51 -2.84 15.21
CA TYR A 107 0.61 -3.91 14.81
C TYR A 107 -0.08 -3.63 13.48
N VAL A 108 -0.74 -4.67 12.95
CA VAL A 108 -1.59 -4.56 11.77
C VAL A 108 -2.99 -5.08 12.07
N GLU A 109 -4.01 -4.42 11.51
CA GLU A 109 -5.37 -4.93 11.46
C GLU A 109 -5.66 -5.47 10.06
N ILE A 110 -6.44 -6.55 9.97
CA ILE A 110 -6.84 -7.17 8.71
C ILE A 110 -8.36 -7.19 8.64
N ILE A 111 -8.93 -6.56 7.61
CA ILE A 111 -10.37 -6.42 7.39
C ILE A 111 -10.69 -6.99 6.01
N SER A 112 -11.77 -7.78 5.91
CA SER A 112 -12.26 -8.28 4.63
C SER A 112 -12.63 -7.12 3.68
N LEU A 113 -12.21 -7.21 2.41
CA LEU A 113 -12.70 -6.30 1.35
C LEU A 113 -14.08 -6.69 0.82
N LYS A 114 -14.55 -7.92 1.12
CA LYS A 114 -15.91 -8.40 0.81
C LYS A 114 -16.95 -7.75 1.71
#